data_AF-A0AAE6ZEG6-F1
#
_entry.id   AF-A0AAE6ZEG6-F1
#
_cell.length_a   1.000
_cell.length_b   1.000
_cell.length_c   1.000
_cell.angle_alpha   90.00
_cell.angle_beta   90.00
_cell.angle_gamma   90.00
#
_symmetry.space_group_name_H-M   'P 1'
#
loop_
_entity.id
_entity.type
_entity.pdbx_description
1 polymer ?
#
loop_
_entity_poly.entity_id
_entity_poly.type
_entity_poly.pdbx_seq_one_letter_code
_entity_poly.pdbx_strand_id
1 'polypeptide(L)'
;MTKMKHRKRTLYFLLIIAATGFLLSAFRITSGRIHPLEAVDHHYKTLAALNPRPNDSRAWMDTIRYPWPEYGKGAISNMLWRTTYLSPEEESKLAVLIHAPANSSDQTRAELDYMLQLQKNRTPEETERARYIANIGSWPNILNPEDPDYQLNRQQLFYIASPVGEWYNDRNFPATAALLLKCIQDIRVTEFRLKWTFKRPRPYHLEPALKPLARISSPSFASGHSLWAFSEAFVFAEIIPEKRAAFLKMAEEVRWSRELMGIHYPSDNEASRVVSWHLLNAWHKNPLFVADLEKARKEWKEKKETF
;
A
#
# COMPACT_ATOMS: atom_id res chain seq x y z
N MET A 1 66.02 -74.83 7.33
CA MET A 1 65.67 -74.35 5.97
C MET A 1 64.14 -74.36 5.89
N THR A 2 63.37 -73.32 5.56
CA THR A 2 63.70 -72.00 4.97
C THR A 2 62.61 -70.95 5.32
N LYS A 3 63.00 -69.88 6.04
CA LYS A 3 62.74 -68.44 5.80
C LYS A 3 61.42 -67.92 5.14
N MET A 4 60.91 -66.81 5.72
CA MET A 4 60.35 -65.58 5.07
C MET A 4 58.94 -65.65 4.41
N LYS A 5 58.16 -64.56 4.19
CA LYS A 5 58.24 -63.10 4.56
C LYS A 5 56.88 -62.37 4.45
N HIS A 6 56.76 -61.27 5.20
CA HIS A 6 56.00 -60.01 4.98
C HIS A 6 54.93 -59.84 3.86
N ARG A 7 53.82 -59.14 4.24
CA ARG A 7 53.43 -57.75 3.85
C ARG A 7 52.29 -57.30 4.78
N LYS A 8 52.38 -56.27 5.65
CA LYS A 8 52.53 -54.80 5.50
C LYS A 8 51.32 -54.02 4.91
N ARG A 9 50.54 -53.42 5.85
CA ARG A 9 49.98 -52.03 5.88
C ARG A 9 48.78 -51.66 4.97
N THR A 10 48.16 -50.52 5.36
CA THR A 10 47.12 -49.72 4.66
C THR A 10 45.68 -50.15 5.01
N LEU A 11 44.74 -49.31 5.52
CA LEU A 11 44.71 -47.86 5.79
C LEU A 11 43.72 -47.52 6.95
N TYR A 12 43.88 -46.37 7.61
CA TYR A 12 42.89 -45.76 8.54
C TYR A 12 41.84 -44.92 7.78
N PHE A 13 40.54 -45.09 8.05
CA PHE A 13 39.39 -44.19 7.77
C PHE A 13 38.07 -44.91 8.18
N LEU A 14 36.94 -44.32 8.58
CA LEU A 14 36.55 -43.01 9.15
C LEU A 14 35.90 -43.31 10.55
N LEU A 15 36.03 -42.50 11.61
CA LEU A 15 35.31 -41.25 11.92
C LEU A 15 33.76 -41.30 11.86
N ILE A 16 33.15 -41.30 13.07
CA ILE A 16 31.91 -40.60 13.45
C ILE A 16 30.62 -40.97 12.70
N ILE A 17 29.76 -41.76 13.35
CA ILE A 17 28.30 -41.65 13.19
C ILE A 17 27.77 -40.73 14.30
N ALA A 18 27.69 -39.44 14.01
CA ALA A 18 27.04 -38.47 14.88
C ALA A 18 25.60 -38.23 14.42
N ALA A 19 24.68 -38.30 15.39
CA ALA A 19 23.44 -37.54 15.46
C ALA A 19 22.74 -37.16 14.12
N THR A 20 22.16 -38.13 13.42
CA THR A 20 21.09 -37.87 12.42
C THR A 20 19.71 -37.81 13.09
N GLY A 21 19.64 -37.13 14.24
CA GLY A 21 18.42 -36.69 14.89
C GLY A 21 18.12 -35.23 14.54
N PHE A 22 18.16 -34.88 13.25
CA PHE A 22 17.82 -33.53 12.81
C PHE A 22 16.31 -33.35 13.00
N LEU A 23 15.95 -32.78 14.15
CA LEU A 23 14.62 -32.25 14.42
C LEU A 23 14.26 -31.33 13.26
N LEU A 24 13.35 -31.81 12.41
CA LEU A 24 12.46 -30.94 11.64
C LEU A 24 11.66 -30.16 12.66
N SER A 25 12.23 -29.03 13.12
CA SER A 25 11.50 -27.97 13.78
C SER A 25 10.50 -27.45 12.76
N ALA A 26 9.34 -28.10 12.73
CA ALA A 26 8.19 -27.65 11.98
C ALA A 26 7.90 -26.23 12.49
N PHE A 27 8.30 -25.24 11.69
CA PHE A 27 7.78 -23.90 11.81
C PHE A 27 6.28 -24.04 11.70
N ARG A 28 5.60 -24.02 12.86
CA ARG A 28 4.18 -23.67 12.90
C ARG A 28 4.13 -22.22 12.44
N ILE A 29 4.07 -22.05 11.12
CA ILE A 29 3.52 -20.85 10.52
C ILE A 29 2.11 -20.79 11.09
N THR A 30 1.93 -19.99 12.13
CA THR A 30 0.61 -19.56 12.55
C THR A 30 0.11 -18.70 11.42
N SER A 31 -0.57 -19.33 10.45
CA SER A 31 -1.43 -18.67 9.48
C SER A 31 -2.64 -18.12 10.23
N GLY A 32 -2.36 -17.11 11.07
CA GLY A 32 -3.37 -16.24 11.62
C GLY A 32 -4.19 -15.74 10.44
N ARG A 33 -5.51 -15.89 10.53
CA ARG A 33 -6.39 -15.37 9.50
C ARG A 33 -6.17 -13.86 9.46
N ILE A 34 -5.73 -13.36 8.30
CA ILE A 34 -5.60 -11.93 8.02
C ILE A 34 -6.91 -11.27 8.48
N HIS A 35 -6.78 -10.18 9.23
CA HIS A 35 -7.96 -9.51 9.79
C HIS A 35 -8.95 -9.16 8.65
N PRO A 36 -10.25 -9.47 8.79
CA PRO A 36 -11.25 -9.10 7.80
C PRO A 36 -11.22 -7.59 7.52
N LEU A 37 -11.56 -7.20 6.30
CA LEU A 37 -11.66 -5.80 5.95
C LEU A 37 -12.72 -5.12 6.82
N GLU A 38 -12.39 -3.98 7.42
CA GLU A 38 -13.30 -3.21 8.25
C GLU A 38 -14.56 -2.81 7.47
N ALA A 39 -15.69 -2.67 8.17
CA ALA A 39 -16.89 -2.09 7.60
C ALA A 39 -16.60 -0.66 7.11
N VAL A 40 -17.13 -0.32 5.94
CA VAL A 40 -17.07 1.03 5.37
C VAL A 40 -17.83 2.03 6.26
N ASP A 41 -17.28 3.23 6.46
CA ASP A 41 -17.86 4.24 7.36
C ASP A 41 -19.21 4.80 6.85
N HIS A 42 -19.94 5.51 7.71
CA HIS A 42 -21.28 6.02 7.42
C HIS A 42 -21.42 6.84 6.13
N HIS A 43 -20.49 7.75 5.80
CA HIS A 43 -20.66 8.62 4.64
C HIS A 43 -20.28 7.90 3.34
N TYR A 44 -19.17 7.15 3.32
CA TYR A 44 -18.84 6.25 2.20
C TYR A 44 -19.96 5.22 1.97
N LYS A 45 -20.53 4.64 3.03
CA LYS A 45 -21.66 3.71 2.94
C LYS A 45 -22.92 4.37 2.36
N THR A 46 -23.19 5.62 2.72
CA THR A 46 -24.33 6.38 2.21
C THR A 46 -24.16 6.68 0.72
N LEU A 47 -22.97 7.12 0.30
CA LEU A 47 -22.65 7.39 -1.10
C LEU A 47 -22.67 6.11 -1.94
N ALA A 48 -22.11 5.00 -1.43
CA ALA A 48 -22.09 3.69 -2.10
C ALA A 48 -23.47 3.00 -2.18
N ALA A 49 -24.49 3.50 -1.46
CA ALA A 49 -25.87 3.02 -1.59
C ALA A 49 -26.63 3.67 -2.78
N LEU A 50 -26.07 4.72 -3.38
CA LEU A 50 -26.63 5.38 -4.56
C LEU A 50 -26.30 4.58 -5.83
N ASN A 51 -27.11 4.77 -6.88
CA ASN A 51 -26.94 4.05 -8.13
C ASN A 51 -25.60 4.44 -8.83
N PRO A 52 -24.67 3.48 -9.05
CA PRO A 52 -23.37 3.74 -9.68
C PRO A 52 -23.39 3.60 -11.21
N ARG A 53 -24.53 3.17 -11.79
CA ARG A 53 -24.69 2.94 -13.23
C ARG A 53 -24.86 4.27 -13.99
N PRO A 54 -24.65 4.29 -15.32
CA PRO A 54 -24.92 5.46 -16.14
C PRO A 54 -26.34 6.01 -15.92
N ASN A 55 -26.47 7.33 -15.94
CA ASN A 55 -27.75 8.04 -15.91
C ASN A 55 -27.91 8.85 -17.20
N ASP A 56 -28.93 8.50 -17.98
CA ASP A 56 -29.16 9.06 -19.32
C ASP A 56 -29.29 10.60 -19.32
N SER A 57 -29.85 11.19 -18.24
CA SER A 57 -29.96 12.66 -18.10
C SER A 57 -28.61 13.38 -18.05
N ARG A 58 -27.52 12.65 -17.80
CA ARG A 58 -26.15 13.16 -17.68
C ARG A 58 -25.16 12.35 -18.54
N ALA A 59 -25.63 11.60 -19.54
CA ALA A 59 -24.80 10.70 -20.36
C ALA A 59 -23.58 11.38 -21.01
N TRP A 60 -23.65 12.69 -21.28
CA TRP A 60 -22.50 13.48 -21.77
C TRP A 60 -21.28 13.41 -20.85
N MET A 61 -21.47 13.27 -19.52
CA MET A 61 -20.38 13.13 -18.56
C MET A 61 -19.57 11.85 -18.79
N ASP A 62 -20.20 10.78 -19.28
CA ASP A 62 -19.52 9.51 -19.59
C ASP A 62 -18.68 9.55 -20.86
N THR A 63 -18.67 10.68 -21.59
CA THR A 63 -17.68 10.94 -22.66
C THR A 63 -16.36 11.47 -22.11
N ILE A 64 -16.36 12.06 -20.90
CA ILE A 64 -15.18 12.70 -20.31
C ILE A 64 -14.17 11.64 -19.83
N ARG A 65 -12.91 11.84 -20.21
CA ARG A 65 -11.76 11.02 -19.78
C ARG A 65 -10.74 11.92 -19.10
N TYR A 66 -9.83 11.34 -18.31
CA TYR A 66 -8.68 12.10 -17.82
C TYR A 66 -7.88 12.68 -19.01
N PRO A 67 -7.58 14.00 -19.07
CA PRO A 67 -6.96 14.60 -20.24
C PRO A 67 -5.55 14.06 -20.50
N TRP A 68 -5.30 13.57 -21.72
CA TRP A 68 -3.97 13.09 -22.13
C TRP A 68 -2.85 14.12 -21.93
N PRO A 69 -3.02 15.43 -22.25
CA PRO A 69 -2.02 16.45 -21.98
C PRO A 69 -1.68 16.65 -20.49
N GLU A 70 -2.58 16.27 -19.57
CA GLU A 70 -2.32 16.32 -18.12
C GLU A 70 -1.66 15.03 -17.59
N TYR A 71 -1.50 13.96 -18.39
CA TYR A 71 -0.94 12.70 -17.90
C TYR A 71 0.59 12.74 -17.94
N GLY A 72 1.19 12.93 -16.76
CA GLY A 72 2.64 13.04 -16.59
C GLY A 72 3.37 11.76 -16.99
N LYS A 73 4.45 11.92 -17.77
CA LYS A 73 5.31 10.81 -18.23
C LYS A 73 5.85 9.95 -17.06
N GLY A 74 6.14 10.57 -15.91
CA GLY A 74 6.57 9.86 -14.69
C GLY A 74 5.49 8.92 -14.12
N ALA A 75 4.22 9.32 -14.15
CA ALA A 75 3.12 8.45 -13.73
C ALA A 75 2.94 7.26 -14.70
N ILE A 76 3.24 7.46 -15.99
CA ILE A 76 3.23 6.41 -17.01
C ILE A 76 4.44 5.46 -16.86
N SER A 77 5.62 5.96 -16.49
CA SER A 77 6.80 5.10 -16.32
C SER A 77 6.73 4.20 -15.09
N ASN A 78 6.08 4.63 -14.01
CA ASN A 78 5.92 3.83 -12.79
C ASN A 78 5.12 2.52 -13.01
N MET A 79 4.13 2.49 -13.91
CA MET A 79 3.39 1.25 -14.19
C MET A 79 4.21 0.18 -14.95
N LEU A 80 5.39 0.54 -15.48
CA LEU A 80 6.26 -0.36 -16.24
C LEU A 80 7.18 -1.20 -15.35
N TRP A 81 7.28 -0.88 -14.06
CA TRP A 81 8.19 -1.58 -13.15
C TRP A 81 7.63 -2.95 -12.75
N ARG A 82 8.49 -3.81 -12.22
CA ARG A 82 8.07 -5.10 -11.66
C ARG A 82 7.64 -4.94 -10.21
N THR A 83 6.64 -5.70 -9.80
CA THR A 83 6.33 -5.98 -8.40
C THR A 83 7.40 -6.88 -7.77
N THR A 84 7.44 -6.92 -6.44
CA THR A 84 8.32 -7.74 -5.62
C THR A 84 7.56 -8.88 -4.93
N TYR A 85 6.42 -8.60 -4.30
CA TYR A 85 5.65 -9.61 -3.56
C TYR A 85 4.42 -10.08 -4.34
N LEU A 86 3.73 -9.16 -5.02
CA LEU A 86 2.55 -9.42 -5.82
C LEU A 86 2.92 -10.14 -7.14
N SER A 87 2.31 -11.30 -7.40
CA SER A 87 2.50 -11.98 -8.69
C SER A 87 1.71 -11.31 -9.82
N PRO A 88 2.14 -11.40 -11.10
CA PRO A 88 1.36 -10.87 -12.23
C PRO A 88 -0.05 -11.48 -12.35
N GLU A 89 -0.23 -12.74 -11.94
CA GLU A 89 -1.53 -13.40 -11.94
C GLU A 89 -2.48 -12.77 -10.91
N GLU A 90 -1.98 -12.46 -9.72
CA GLU A 90 -2.78 -11.81 -8.67
C GLU A 90 -3.06 -10.35 -8.98
N GLU A 91 -2.08 -9.63 -9.52
CA GLU A 91 -2.25 -8.26 -9.99
C GLU A 91 -3.34 -8.15 -11.05
N SER A 92 -3.38 -9.07 -12.02
CA SER A 92 -4.38 -9.08 -13.09
C SER A 92 -5.83 -9.13 -12.57
N LYS A 93 -6.04 -9.68 -11.37
CA LYS A 93 -7.35 -9.79 -10.72
C LYS A 93 -7.78 -8.50 -10.03
N LEU A 94 -6.84 -7.65 -9.59
CA LEU A 94 -7.15 -6.43 -8.82
C LEU A 94 -8.07 -5.47 -9.58
N ALA A 95 -7.88 -5.31 -10.88
CA ALA A 95 -8.72 -4.43 -11.72
C ALA A 95 -10.15 -4.96 -11.93
N VAL A 96 -10.42 -6.24 -11.65
CA VAL A 96 -11.75 -6.86 -11.75
C VAL A 96 -12.50 -6.80 -10.42
N LEU A 97 -11.79 -6.63 -9.30
CA LEU A 97 -12.35 -6.57 -7.95
C LEU A 97 -12.91 -5.18 -7.57
N ILE A 98 -12.63 -4.15 -8.39
CA ILE A 98 -13.07 -2.78 -8.16
C ILE A 98 -13.65 -2.17 -9.44
N HIS A 99 -14.62 -1.28 -9.29
CA HIS A 99 -15.16 -0.47 -10.39
C HIS A 99 -15.35 0.97 -9.93
N ALA A 100 -15.00 1.93 -10.78
CA ALA A 100 -15.42 3.31 -10.60
C ALA A 100 -16.93 3.43 -10.96
N PRO A 101 -17.73 4.20 -10.19
CA PRO A 101 -19.05 4.62 -10.64
C PRO A 101 -18.96 5.37 -11.98
N ALA A 102 -19.99 5.27 -12.82
CA ALA A 102 -20.05 6.03 -14.06
C ALA A 102 -19.98 7.54 -13.76
N ASN A 103 -19.41 8.35 -14.66
CA ASN A 103 -19.28 9.79 -14.45
C ASN A 103 -20.67 10.44 -14.34
N SER A 104 -21.64 9.96 -15.11
CA SER A 104 -23.03 10.42 -15.08
C SER A 104 -23.84 9.94 -13.87
N SER A 105 -23.37 8.92 -13.15
CA SER A 105 -24.15 8.19 -12.12
C SER A 105 -24.65 9.08 -10.98
N ASP A 106 -25.69 8.61 -10.28
CA ASP A 106 -26.24 9.31 -9.12
C ASP A 106 -25.24 9.32 -7.96
N GLN A 107 -24.44 8.25 -7.82
CA GLN A 107 -23.30 8.22 -6.89
C GLN A 107 -22.26 9.31 -7.22
N THR A 108 -21.74 9.37 -8.45
CA THR A 108 -20.74 10.40 -8.81
C THR A 108 -21.26 11.82 -8.61
N ARG A 109 -22.55 12.08 -8.88
CA ARG A 109 -23.15 13.40 -8.63
C ARG A 109 -23.15 13.75 -7.15
N ALA A 110 -23.61 12.85 -6.27
CA ALA A 110 -23.59 13.07 -4.83
C ALA A 110 -22.17 13.17 -4.24
N GLU A 111 -21.21 12.43 -4.79
CA GLU A 111 -19.78 12.56 -4.45
C GLU A 111 -19.26 13.97 -4.76
N LEU A 112 -19.58 14.52 -5.93
CA LEU A 112 -19.21 15.89 -6.30
C LEU A 112 -19.90 16.93 -5.41
N ASP A 113 -21.16 16.72 -5.05
CA ASP A 113 -21.92 17.62 -4.17
C ASP A 113 -21.35 17.64 -2.74
N TYR A 114 -20.97 16.47 -2.20
CA TYR A 114 -20.23 16.34 -0.94
C TYR A 114 -18.90 17.10 -0.99
N MET A 115 -18.14 16.97 -2.08
CA MET A 115 -16.86 17.66 -2.25
C MET A 115 -17.02 19.19 -2.36
N LEU A 116 -18.12 19.68 -2.95
CA LEU A 116 -18.46 21.11 -2.95
C LEU A 116 -18.79 21.62 -1.54
N GLN A 117 -19.44 20.81 -0.70
CA GLN A 117 -19.67 21.13 0.72
C GLN A 117 -18.35 21.17 1.50
N LEU A 118 -17.46 20.19 1.33
CA LEU A 118 -16.11 20.21 1.91
C LEU A 118 -15.35 21.48 1.49
N GLN A 119 -15.36 21.82 0.20
CA GLN A 119 -14.71 23.04 -0.29
C GLN A 119 -15.27 24.32 0.34
N LYS A 120 -16.58 24.38 0.56
CA LYS A 120 -17.25 25.54 1.19
C LYS A 120 -16.91 25.67 2.68
N ASN A 121 -16.74 24.55 3.37
CA ASN A 121 -16.67 24.50 4.83
C ASN A 121 -15.25 24.32 5.38
N ARG A 122 -14.27 23.89 4.56
CA ARG A 122 -12.90 23.58 5.01
C ARG A 122 -12.23 24.77 5.69
N THR A 123 -11.62 24.54 6.85
CA THR A 123 -10.90 25.60 7.57
C THR A 123 -9.48 25.80 7.01
N PRO A 124 -8.78 26.91 7.37
CA PRO A 124 -7.37 27.09 7.07
C PRO A 124 -6.49 25.97 7.65
N GLU A 125 -6.80 25.50 8.86
CA GLU A 125 -6.05 24.46 9.57
C GLU A 125 -6.22 23.09 8.90
N GLU A 126 -7.44 22.72 8.51
CA GLU A 126 -7.70 21.50 7.74
C GLU A 126 -7.04 21.56 6.36
N THR A 127 -7.08 22.73 5.72
CA THR A 127 -6.41 23.00 4.43
C THR A 127 -4.90 22.79 4.54
N GLU A 128 -4.27 23.34 5.57
CA GLU A 128 -2.83 23.19 5.81
C GLU A 128 -2.46 21.76 6.19
N ARG A 129 -3.25 21.10 7.05
CA ARG A 129 -3.04 19.68 7.38
C ARG A 129 -3.14 18.79 6.15
N ALA A 130 -4.11 19.03 5.26
CA ALA A 130 -4.25 18.27 4.02
C ALA A 130 -3.10 18.53 3.02
N ARG A 131 -2.56 19.76 2.96
CA ARG A 131 -1.34 20.10 2.21
C ARG A 131 -0.10 19.41 2.77
N TYR A 132 0.07 19.41 4.10
CA TYR A 132 1.14 18.68 4.77
C TYR A 132 1.09 17.20 4.38
N ILE A 133 -0.06 16.53 4.57
CA ILE A 133 -0.26 15.11 4.21
C ILE A 133 -0.02 14.86 2.71
N ALA A 134 -0.32 15.81 1.83
CA ALA A 134 -0.10 15.66 0.39
C ALA A 134 1.37 15.61 -0.03
N ASN A 135 2.28 16.11 0.81
CA ASN A 135 3.71 16.06 0.60
C ASN A 135 4.37 14.87 1.30
N ILE A 136 3.57 13.92 1.81
CA ILE A 136 4.05 12.67 2.42
C ILE A 136 3.84 11.53 1.44
N GLY A 137 4.93 10.85 1.08
CA GLY A 137 4.86 9.61 0.34
C GLY A 137 6.24 9.07 0.01
N SER A 138 6.45 7.79 0.25
CA SER A 138 7.69 7.13 -0.15
C SER A 138 7.67 6.68 -1.61
N TRP A 139 8.85 6.73 -2.24
CA TRP A 139 9.12 6.37 -3.62
C TRP A 139 10.24 5.32 -3.73
N PRO A 140 9.99 4.20 -4.45
CA PRO A 140 10.92 3.08 -4.55
C PRO A 140 12.17 3.33 -5.43
N ASN A 141 12.22 4.40 -6.24
CA ASN A 141 13.44 4.79 -6.99
C ASN A 141 14.44 5.61 -6.17
N ILE A 142 14.06 6.18 -5.03
CA ILE A 142 14.98 6.96 -4.19
C ILE A 142 15.80 5.96 -3.36
N LEU A 143 16.90 5.52 -3.97
CA LEU A 143 17.76 4.43 -3.52
C LEU A 143 19.18 4.87 -3.17
N ASN A 144 19.68 5.96 -3.76
CA ASN A 144 21.03 6.46 -3.49
C ASN A 144 21.04 7.25 -2.16
N PRO A 145 21.84 6.84 -1.15
CA PRO A 145 21.91 7.54 0.14
C PRO A 145 22.39 8.99 0.07
N GLU A 146 23.03 9.38 -1.05
CA GLU A 146 23.53 10.73 -1.30
C GLU A 146 22.47 11.65 -1.95
N ASP A 147 21.31 11.13 -2.37
CA ASP A 147 20.23 11.96 -2.94
C ASP A 147 19.62 12.87 -1.85
N PRO A 148 19.37 14.17 -2.12
CA PRO A 148 18.86 15.12 -1.12
C PRO A 148 17.54 14.72 -0.46
N ASP A 149 16.70 13.94 -1.16
CA ASP A 149 15.40 13.47 -0.70
C ASP A 149 15.46 12.08 -0.02
N TYR A 150 16.61 11.39 -0.02
CA TYR A 150 16.74 10.03 0.52
C TYR A 150 16.28 9.91 1.98
N GLN A 151 16.79 10.80 2.86
CA GLN A 151 16.48 10.74 4.29
C GLN A 151 14.99 11.03 4.55
N LEU A 152 14.41 12.01 3.85
CA LEU A 152 12.98 12.32 3.95
C LEU A 152 12.14 11.15 3.43
N ASN A 153 12.52 10.54 2.31
CA ASN A 153 11.86 9.40 1.71
C ASN A 153 11.82 8.17 2.65
N ARG A 154 12.86 7.97 3.46
CA ARG A 154 12.91 6.91 4.48
C ARG A 154 12.10 7.25 5.73
N GLN A 155 12.11 8.51 6.17
CA GLN A 155 11.27 8.97 7.29
C GLN A 155 9.77 8.87 6.96
N GLN A 156 9.37 9.30 5.76
CA GLN A 156 7.97 9.27 5.31
C GLN A 156 7.43 7.85 5.10
N LEU A 157 8.29 6.86 4.83
CA LEU A 157 7.93 5.43 4.76
C LEU A 157 7.38 4.87 6.09
N PHE A 158 7.61 5.55 7.21
CA PHE A 158 7.07 5.16 8.52
C PHE A 158 5.99 6.14 9.03
N TYR A 159 5.42 7.00 8.19
CA TYR A 159 4.43 8.00 8.62
C TYR A 159 3.21 7.38 9.33
N ILE A 160 2.70 6.27 8.80
CA ILE A 160 1.54 5.56 9.36
C ILE A 160 1.81 5.00 10.76
N ALA A 161 3.07 4.72 11.11
CA ALA A 161 3.46 4.22 12.43
C ALA A 161 3.47 5.29 13.54
N SER A 162 3.27 6.57 13.22
CA SER A 162 3.40 7.69 14.18
C SER A 162 2.63 7.54 15.51
N PRO A 163 1.47 6.84 15.60
CA PRO A 163 0.82 6.53 16.89
C PRO A 163 1.58 5.58 17.84
N VAL A 164 2.78 5.13 17.48
CA VAL A 164 3.66 4.28 18.31
C VAL A 164 4.63 5.10 19.16
N GLY A 165 4.91 6.37 18.79
CA GLY A 165 5.82 7.28 19.50
C GLY A 165 7.14 7.53 18.76
N GLU A 166 8.02 8.35 19.32
CA GLU A 166 9.20 8.90 18.61
C GLU A 166 10.44 7.97 18.58
N TRP A 167 10.38 6.84 19.27
CA TRP A 167 11.51 5.92 19.46
C TRP A 167 11.80 5.02 18.24
N TYR A 168 10.81 4.82 17.38
CA TYR A 168 10.98 4.07 16.13
C TYR A 168 11.45 5.01 15.01
N ASN A 169 12.27 4.50 14.10
CA ASN A 169 12.70 5.15 12.86
C ASN A 169 13.34 4.13 11.92
N ASP A 170 13.57 4.52 10.66
CA ASP A 170 14.15 3.68 9.60
C ASP A 170 15.54 3.10 9.95
N ARG A 171 16.32 3.79 10.79
CA ARG A 171 17.66 3.36 11.22
C ARG A 171 17.62 2.34 12.34
N ASN A 172 16.68 2.48 13.26
CA ASN A 172 16.46 1.57 14.39
C ASN A 172 15.65 0.32 13.99
N PHE A 173 14.94 0.37 12.85
CA PHE A 173 14.06 -0.68 12.33
C PHE A 173 14.40 -1.09 10.88
N PRO A 174 15.63 -1.55 10.59
CA PRO A 174 16.06 -1.90 9.24
C PRO A 174 15.27 -3.06 8.60
N ALA A 175 14.79 -4.05 9.37
CA ALA A 175 13.98 -5.14 8.81
C ALA A 175 12.60 -4.65 8.39
N THR A 176 11.97 -3.80 9.21
CA THR A 176 10.72 -3.13 8.87
C THR A 176 10.89 -2.20 7.67
N ALA A 177 11.97 -1.40 7.63
CA ALA A 177 12.26 -0.53 6.49
C ALA A 177 12.42 -1.35 5.19
N ALA A 178 13.14 -2.48 5.24
CA ALA A 178 13.30 -3.37 4.09
C ALA A 178 11.97 -3.97 3.62
N LEU A 179 11.10 -4.40 4.53
CA LEU A 179 9.74 -4.88 4.21
C LEU A 179 8.93 -3.79 3.51
N LEU A 180 8.86 -2.60 4.11
CA LEU A 180 8.06 -1.48 3.59
C LEU A 180 8.56 -0.98 2.23
N LEU A 181 9.88 -0.96 1.98
CA LEU A 181 10.44 -0.60 0.66
C LEU A 181 10.00 -1.55 -0.47
N LYS A 182 9.70 -2.80 -0.16
CA LYS A 182 9.16 -3.76 -1.14
C LYS A 182 7.64 -3.65 -1.28
N CYS A 183 6.93 -3.38 -0.17
CA CYS A 183 5.51 -3.06 -0.21
C CYS A 183 5.23 -1.77 -1.02
N ILE A 184 6.00 -0.69 -0.84
CA ILE A 184 5.79 0.57 -1.57
C ILE A 184 6.03 0.41 -3.08
N GLN A 185 6.94 -0.48 -3.50
CA GLN A 185 7.11 -0.83 -4.90
C GLN A 185 5.82 -1.44 -5.49
N ASP A 186 5.24 -2.43 -4.82
CA ASP A 186 3.99 -3.06 -5.24
C ASP A 186 2.81 -2.08 -5.23
N ILE A 187 2.72 -1.25 -4.20
CA ILE A 187 1.70 -0.20 -4.07
C ILE A 187 1.77 0.78 -5.24
N ARG A 188 2.96 1.30 -5.59
CA ARG A 188 3.11 2.28 -6.68
C ARG A 188 2.87 1.63 -8.04
N VAL A 189 3.38 0.42 -8.29
CA VAL A 189 3.11 -0.31 -9.52
C VAL A 189 1.62 -0.56 -9.69
N THR A 190 0.93 -1.03 -8.64
CA THR A 190 -0.52 -1.22 -8.61
C THR A 190 -1.28 0.07 -8.83
N GLU A 191 -0.92 1.16 -8.14
CA GLU A 191 -1.51 2.49 -8.30
C GLU A 191 -1.54 2.91 -9.76
N PHE A 192 -0.37 2.92 -10.42
CA PHE A 192 -0.25 3.45 -11.77
C PHE A 192 -0.84 2.51 -12.82
N ARG A 193 -0.85 1.19 -12.58
CA ARG A 193 -1.57 0.22 -13.42
C ARG A 193 -3.09 0.39 -13.34
N LEU A 194 -3.67 0.56 -12.14
CA LEU A 194 -5.10 0.85 -11.99
C LEU A 194 -5.46 2.19 -12.65
N LYS A 195 -4.67 3.25 -12.42
CA LYS A 195 -4.86 4.55 -13.09
C LYS A 195 -4.78 4.43 -14.61
N TRP A 196 -3.87 3.60 -15.13
CA TRP A 196 -3.80 3.31 -16.56
C TRP A 196 -5.02 2.54 -17.06
N THR A 197 -5.54 1.56 -16.32
CA THR A 197 -6.74 0.80 -16.72
C THR A 197 -7.98 1.69 -16.78
N PHE A 198 -8.27 2.43 -15.70
CA PHE A 198 -9.55 3.14 -15.56
C PHE A 198 -9.55 4.54 -16.20
N LYS A 199 -8.42 5.25 -16.24
CA LYS A 199 -8.29 6.62 -16.79
C LYS A 199 -9.40 7.60 -16.32
N ARG A 200 -9.97 7.41 -15.11
CA ARG A 200 -11.09 8.20 -14.57
C ARG A 200 -10.69 9.68 -14.48
N PRO A 201 -11.48 10.62 -15.01
CA PRO A 201 -11.24 12.05 -14.83
C PRO A 201 -11.34 12.42 -13.35
N ARG A 202 -10.42 13.27 -12.87
CA ARG A 202 -10.46 13.87 -11.51
C ARG A 202 -11.75 14.68 -11.28
N PRO A 203 -12.22 14.86 -10.03
CA PRO A 203 -13.44 15.61 -9.71
C PRO A 203 -13.56 16.98 -10.40
N TYR A 204 -12.47 17.75 -10.39
CA TYR A 204 -12.36 19.07 -11.04
C TYR A 204 -12.45 19.09 -12.58
N HIS A 205 -12.53 17.93 -13.25
CA HIS A 205 -12.86 17.87 -14.69
C HIS A 205 -14.35 17.66 -14.95
N LEU A 206 -15.08 17.09 -13.99
CA LEU A 206 -16.53 16.88 -14.09
C LEU A 206 -17.32 18.04 -13.47
N GLU A 207 -16.74 18.70 -12.46
CA GLU A 207 -17.36 19.80 -11.72
C GLU A 207 -16.46 21.06 -11.76
N PRO A 208 -16.70 21.99 -12.70
CA PRO A 208 -15.94 23.24 -12.80
C PRO A 208 -16.02 24.15 -11.58
N ALA A 209 -17.02 23.97 -10.69
CA ALA A 209 -17.10 24.71 -9.44
C ALA A 209 -16.06 24.24 -8.38
N LEU A 210 -15.45 23.06 -8.54
CA LEU A 210 -14.36 22.61 -7.68
C LEU A 210 -13.05 23.35 -8.00
N LYS A 211 -12.52 24.03 -7.00
CA LYS A 211 -11.22 24.70 -6.93
C LYS A 211 -10.28 23.85 -6.06
N PRO A 212 -9.60 22.84 -6.66
CA PRO A 212 -8.79 21.89 -5.92
C PRO A 212 -7.55 22.57 -5.34
N LEU A 213 -7.07 22.06 -4.20
CA LEU A 213 -5.87 22.57 -3.52
C LEU A 213 -4.57 22.22 -4.26
N ALA A 214 -4.62 21.26 -5.19
CA ALA A 214 -3.52 20.87 -6.08
C ALA A 214 -4.09 20.30 -7.40
N ARG A 215 -3.31 20.35 -8.49
CA ARG A 215 -3.61 19.67 -9.76
C ARG A 215 -2.63 18.50 -9.89
N ILE A 216 -3.13 17.29 -10.14
CA ILE A 216 -2.34 16.06 -10.11
C ILE A 216 -2.24 15.46 -11.51
N SER A 217 -1.03 15.17 -11.96
CA SER A 217 -0.69 14.71 -13.31
C SER A 217 -0.93 13.21 -13.57
N SER A 218 -1.97 12.64 -12.96
CA SER A 218 -2.38 11.24 -13.17
C SER A 218 -3.89 11.06 -12.99
N PRO A 219 -4.51 10.03 -13.62
CA PRO A 219 -5.93 9.70 -13.45
C PRO A 219 -6.38 9.54 -11.99
N SER A 220 -7.69 9.71 -11.76
CA SER A 220 -8.26 9.71 -10.41
C SER A 220 -8.27 8.31 -9.78
N PHE A 221 -8.81 7.32 -10.48
CA PHE A 221 -9.13 6.03 -9.88
C PHE A 221 -7.99 5.00 -10.03
N ALA A 222 -7.57 4.28 -8.98
CA ALA A 222 -7.89 4.46 -7.56
C ALA A 222 -6.97 5.52 -6.91
N SER A 223 -7.28 5.96 -5.69
CA SER A 223 -6.51 6.98 -4.96
C SER A 223 -5.15 6.47 -4.47
N GLY A 224 -4.05 7.08 -4.92
CA GLY A 224 -2.68 6.61 -4.65
C GLY A 224 -2.23 6.77 -3.22
N HIS A 225 -2.57 7.90 -2.59
CA HIS A 225 -2.27 8.15 -1.17
C HIS A 225 -3.09 7.22 -0.27
N SER A 226 -4.36 6.97 -0.58
CA SER A 226 -5.18 6.04 0.20
C SER A 226 -4.74 4.60 0.02
N LEU A 227 -4.32 4.20 -1.19
CA LEU A 227 -3.78 2.86 -1.45
C LEU A 227 -2.48 2.65 -0.66
N TRP A 228 -1.61 3.65 -0.61
CA TRP A 228 -0.42 3.64 0.22
C TRP A 228 -0.77 3.51 1.71
N ALA A 229 -1.57 4.45 2.24
CA ALA A 229 -1.83 4.55 3.66
C ALA A 229 -2.58 3.34 4.24
N PHE A 230 -3.59 2.80 3.54
CA PHE A 230 -4.27 1.59 4.01
C PHE A 230 -3.39 0.34 3.89
N SER A 231 -2.56 0.22 2.84
CA SER A 231 -1.66 -0.93 2.70
C SER A 231 -0.63 -0.96 3.82
N GLU A 232 -0.01 0.19 4.13
CA GLU A 232 0.91 0.30 5.27
C GLU A 232 0.18 0.14 6.60
N ALA A 233 -1.02 0.68 6.78
CA ALA A 233 -1.79 0.49 8.02
C ALA A 233 -2.13 -0.98 8.27
N PHE A 234 -2.44 -1.75 7.22
CA PHE A 234 -2.64 -3.18 7.34
C PHE A 234 -1.33 -3.94 7.61
N VAL A 235 -0.21 -3.59 6.96
CA VAL A 235 1.11 -4.19 7.25
C VAL A 235 1.56 -3.90 8.69
N PHE A 236 1.45 -2.65 9.15
CA PHE A 236 1.76 -2.31 10.54
C PHE A 236 0.79 -2.99 11.54
N ALA A 237 -0.47 -3.20 11.18
CA ALA A 237 -1.40 -3.97 12.01
C ALA A 237 -1.07 -5.48 12.05
N GLU A 238 -0.39 -6.04 11.05
CA GLU A 238 0.16 -7.39 11.12
C GLU A 238 1.42 -7.46 12.00
N ILE A 239 2.17 -6.36 12.15
CA ILE A 239 3.38 -6.28 12.98
C ILE A 239 3.06 -5.95 14.45
N ILE A 240 2.14 -5.01 14.69
CA ILE A 240 1.76 -4.47 16.02
C ILE A 240 0.22 -4.50 16.14
N PRO A 241 -0.40 -5.67 16.34
CA PRO A 241 -1.86 -5.81 16.28
C PRO A 241 -2.63 -4.93 17.26
N GLU A 242 -2.06 -4.65 18.43
CA GLU A 242 -2.67 -3.79 19.46
C GLU A 242 -2.80 -2.31 19.05
N LYS A 243 -2.09 -1.90 17.98
CA LYS A 243 -2.14 -0.54 17.42
C LYS A 243 -2.99 -0.43 16.14
N ARG A 244 -3.60 -1.53 15.66
CA ARG A 244 -4.41 -1.56 14.41
C ARG A 244 -5.36 -0.37 14.27
N ALA A 245 -6.18 -0.09 15.28
CA ALA A 245 -7.15 1.00 15.23
C ALA A 245 -6.51 2.39 15.04
N ALA A 246 -5.29 2.60 15.58
CA ALA A 246 -4.56 3.85 15.43
C ALA A 246 -3.96 3.99 14.02
N PHE A 247 -3.41 2.91 13.44
CA PHE A 247 -2.93 2.91 12.06
C PHE A 247 -4.05 3.14 11.04
N LEU A 248 -5.21 2.51 11.27
CA LEU A 248 -6.39 2.75 10.44
C LEU A 248 -6.85 4.21 10.56
N LYS A 249 -6.84 4.80 11.77
CA LYS A 249 -7.13 6.24 11.93
C LYS A 249 -6.17 7.15 11.14
N MET A 250 -4.89 6.80 11.04
CA MET A 250 -3.94 7.53 10.17
C MET A 250 -4.32 7.39 8.69
N ALA A 251 -4.67 6.18 8.23
CA ALA A 251 -5.10 5.94 6.86
C ALA A 251 -6.42 6.66 6.52
N GLU A 252 -7.35 6.77 7.48
CA GLU A 252 -8.57 7.56 7.37
C GLU A 252 -8.29 9.06 7.18
N GLU A 253 -7.35 9.64 7.93
CA GLU A 253 -6.94 11.03 7.76
C GLU A 253 -6.30 11.27 6.38
N VAL A 254 -5.44 10.33 5.92
CA VAL A 254 -4.87 10.39 4.57
C VAL A 254 -5.96 10.29 3.51
N ARG A 255 -6.95 9.41 3.70
CA ARG A 255 -8.11 9.25 2.80
C ARG A 255 -8.91 10.55 2.69
N TRP A 256 -9.47 11.01 3.80
CA TRP A 256 -10.36 12.18 3.85
C TRP A 256 -9.68 13.45 3.32
N SER A 257 -8.40 13.65 3.64
CA SER A 257 -7.65 14.82 3.15
C SER A 257 -7.55 14.88 1.61
N ARG A 258 -7.72 13.76 0.87
CA ARG A 258 -7.78 13.79 -0.61
C ARG A 258 -9.10 14.34 -1.16
N GLU A 259 -10.19 14.13 -0.44
CA GLU A 259 -11.51 14.68 -0.75
C GLU A 259 -11.57 16.17 -0.41
N LEU A 260 -11.06 16.56 0.76
CA LEU A 260 -10.92 17.96 1.18
C LEU A 260 -10.11 18.81 0.18
N MET A 261 -9.07 18.20 -0.41
CA MET A 261 -8.25 18.80 -1.47
C MET A 261 -8.96 18.93 -2.82
N GLY A 262 -10.12 18.30 -3.03
CA GLY A 262 -10.83 18.33 -4.32
C GLY A 262 -10.25 17.39 -5.39
N ILE A 263 -9.38 16.43 -5.03
CA ILE A 263 -8.55 15.69 -6.01
C ILE A 263 -8.89 14.20 -6.18
N HIS A 264 -9.71 13.62 -5.31
CA HIS A 264 -10.22 12.25 -5.41
C HIS A 264 -11.68 12.18 -4.96
N TYR A 265 -12.47 11.33 -5.61
CA TYR A 265 -13.84 11.04 -5.17
C TYR A 265 -13.81 10.06 -3.97
N PRO A 266 -14.82 10.07 -3.09
CA PRO A 266 -15.00 9.05 -2.06
C PRO A 266 -14.89 7.59 -2.59
N SER A 267 -15.42 7.27 -3.77
CA SER A 267 -15.23 5.96 -4.40
C SER A 267 -13.80 5.64 -4.88
N ASP A 268 -12.98 6.62 -5.30
CA ASP A 268 -11.55 6.37 -5.59
C ASP A 268 -10.82 5.89 -4.33
N ASN A 269 -11.23 6.47 -3.20
CA ASN A 269 -10.64 6.35 -1.88
C ASN A 269 -11.06 5.04 -1.18
N GLU A 270 -12.33 4.67 -1.26
CA GLU A 270 -12.83 3.37 -0.78
C GLU A 270 -12.33 2.20 -1.66
N ALA A 271 -12.27 2.36 -2.98
CA ALA A 271 -11.68 1.34 -3.86
C ALA A 271 -10.21 1.06 -3.50
N SER A 272 -9.43 2.09 -3.18
CA SER A 272 -8.05 1.91 -2.69
C SER A 272 -7.98 1.10 -1.39
N ARG A 273 -8.89 1.34 -0.43
CA ARG A 273 -8.95 0.58 0.83
C ARG A 273 -9.22 -0.91 0.59
N VAL A 274 -10.11 -1.22 -0.35
CA VAL A 274 -10.42 -2.60 -0.79
C VAL A 274 -9.20 -3.24 -1.47
N VAL A 275 -8.53 -2.52 -2.38
CA VAL A 275 -7.29 -3.04 -3.04
C VAL A 275 -6.18 -3.27 -2.04
N SER A 276 -5.95 -2.38 -1.07
CA SER A 276 -4.96 -2.56 0.00
C SER A 276 -5.14 -3.87 0.77
N TRP A 277 -6.38 -4.27 1.03
CA TRP A 277 -6.68 -5.54 1.69
C TRP A 277 -6.40 -6.74 0.78
N HIS A 278 -6.72 -6.64 -0.51
CA HIS A 278 -6.39 -7.67 -1.49
C HIS A 278 -4.87 -7.78 -1.73
N LEU A 279 -4.13 -6.66 -1.71
CA LEU A 279 -2.66 -6.66 -1.74
C LEU A 279 -2.09 -7.44 -0.56
N LEU A 280 -2.53 -7.15 0.67
CA LEU A 280 -2.08 -7.90 1.85
C LEU A 280 -2.40 -9.41 1.72
N ASN A 281 -3.60 -9.76 1.26
CA ASN A 281 -3.99 -11.16 1.02
C ASN A 281 -3.15 -11.86 -0.06
N ALA A 282 -2.69 -11.14 -1.09
CA ALA A 282 -1.77 -11.67 -2.09
C ALA A 282 -0.36 -11.82 -1.52
N TRP A 283 0.15 -10.78 -0.85
CA TRP A 283 1.47 -10.77 -0.21
C TRP A 283 1.65 -11.93 0.79
N HIS A 284 0.65 -12.25 1.61
CA HIS A 284 0.72 -13.40 2.54
C HIS A 284 0.87 -14.78 1.87
N LYS A 285 0.65 -14.91 0.57
CA LYS A 285 0.94 -16.16 -0.18
C LYS A 285 2.36 -16.19 -0.72
N ASN A 286 3.06 -15.06 -0.74
CA ASN A 286 4.45 -14.98 -1.19
C ASN A 286 5.39 -15.34 -0.02
N PRO A 287 6.20 -16.42 -0.11
CA PRO A 287 7.10 -16.83 0.97
C PRO A 287 8.13 -15.77 1.37
N LEU A 288 8.54 -14.88 0.45
CA LEU A 288 9.47 -13.79 0.76
C LEU A 288 8.82 -12.73 1.66
N PHE A 289 7.57 -12.35 1.38
CA PHE A 289 6.82 -11.42 2.23
C PHE A 289 6.63 -12.00 3.63
N VAL A 290 6.22 -13.27 3.73
CA VAL A 290 6.07 -13.93 5.04
C VAL A 290 7.39 -13.94 5.81
N ALA A 291 8.52 -14.27 5.15
CA ALA A 291 9.83 -14.24 5.79
C ALA A 291 10.29 -12.85 6.22
N ASP A 292 9.94 -11.79 5.49
CA ASP A 292 10.27 -10.41 5.84
C ASP A 292 9.34 -9.83 6.93
N LEU A 293 8.06 -10.19 6.91
CA LEU A 293 7.10 -9.85 7.95
C LEU A 293 7.49 -10.45 9.30
N GLU A 294 7.96 -11.70 9.34
CA GLU A 294 8.45 -12.32 10.58
C GLU A 294 9.73 -11.67 11.11
N LYS A 295 10.63 -11.17 10.23
CA LYS A 295 11.79 -10.37 10.66
C LYS A 295 11.35 -9.06 11.29
N ALA A 296 10.39 -8.36 10.68
CA ALA A 296 9.82 -7.12 11.24
C ALA A 296 9.12 -7.39 12.59
N ARG A 297 8.26 -8.41 12.69
CA ARG A 297 7.63 -8.83 13.96
C ARG A 297 8.65 -9.09 15.06
N LYS A 298 9.73 -9.81 14.75
CA LYS A 298 10.82 -10.08 15.69
C LYS A 298 11.52 -8.78 16.13
N GLU A 299 11.88 -7.93 15.18
CA GLU A 299 12.53 -6.63 15.42
C GLU A 299 11.68 -5.75 16.36
N TRP A 300 10.38 -5.61 16.11
CA TRP A 300 9.48 -4.85 16.98
C TRP A 300 9.32 -5.44 18.37
N LYS A 301 9.30 -6.77 18.50
CA LYS A 301 9.27 -7.42 19.82
C LYS A 301 10.54 -7.12 20.62
N GLU A 302 11.72 -7.34 20.03
CA GLU A 302 13.01 -7.12 20.70
C GLU A 302 13.22 -5.65 21.08
N LYS A 303 12.80 -4.70 20.22
CA LYS A 303 12.90 -3.26 20.52
C LYS A 303 11.91 -2.78 21.58
N LYS A 304 10.70 -3.35 21.65
CA LYS A 304 9.71 -3.04 22.71
C LYS A 304 10.13 -3.53 24.11
N GLU A 305 11.11 -4.42 24.18
CA GLU A 305 11.76 -4.83 25.45
C GLU A 305 12.96 -3.92 25.80
N THR A 306 13.34 -3.00 24.90
CA THR A 306 14.50 -2.08 25.03
C THR A 306 14.11 -0.62 25.32
N PHE A 307 12.89 -0.22 24.97
CA PHE A 307 12.34 1.14 25.09
C PHE A 307 11.04 1.15 25.92
#